data_AF-A0A531AWJ4-F1
#
_entry.id   AF-A0A531AWJ4-F1
#
_cell.length_a   1.000
_cell.length_b   1.000
_cell.length_c   1.000
_cell.angle_alpha   90.00
_cell.angle_beta   90.00
_cell.angle_gamma   90.00
#
_symmetry.space_group_name_H-M   'P 1'
#
loop_
_entity.id
_entity.type
_entity.pdbx_description
1 polymer ?
#
loop_
_entity_poly.entity_id
_entity_poly.type
_entity_poly.pdbx_seq_one_letter_code
_entity_poly.pdbx_strand_id
1 'polypeptide(L)'
;IRLLGAELIEVPAVPYKNPNNYVKLSGRLAEQMARSEPNGAIWANQFDNVANRDGHTRTTAEEIWAQTGGKVDGFVSAVGSGGTLAGVAFGLKARSKDVKIALADPLGAALYSFYTSGELKSEGSSITEGIGQGRVTANLEGFTPDFSFQIPDEDALPIVFDLIQEEGLCVGGSTGINIAGAIRLAREMGPGHTIVTVLCDYGTRYQSKLFNPEFLRQKQLPVPDWMEQRSTISVPFEEVA
;
A
#
# COMPACT_ATOMS: atom_id res chain seq x y z
N ILE A 1 -18.14 -3.80 1.94
CA ILE A 1 -18.33 -4.64 0.72
C ILE A 1 -19.82 -4.83 0.43
N ARG A 2 -20.59 -5.58 1.25
CA ARG A 2 -22.04 -5.77 1.06
C ARG A 2 -22.85 -4.47 0.95
N LEU A 3 -22.48 -3.43 1.73
CA LEU A 3 -23.12 -2.11 1.69
C LEU A 3 -23.22 -1.50 0.27
N LEU A 4 -22.23 -1.76 -0.60
CA LEU A 4 -22.17 -1.23 -1.96
C LEU A 4 -22.80 -2.17 -3.00
N GLY A 5 -23.56 -3.19 -2.57
CA GLY A 5 -24.24 -4.12 -3.47
C GLY A 5 -23.40 -5.29 -3.98
N ALA A 6 -22.18 -5.47 -3.49
CA ALA A 6 -21.35 -6.62 -3.86
C ALA A 6 -21.87 -7.92 -3.21
N GLU A 7 -22.08 -8.95 -4.03
CA GLU A 7 -22.37 -10.30 -3.56
C GLU A 7 -21.09 -10.92 -2.96
N LEU A 8 -21.10 -11.13 -1.64
CA LEU A 8 -19.91 -11.55 -0.89
C LEU A 8 -19.90 -13.06 -0.69
N ILE A 9 -18.91 -13.72 -1.31
CA ILE A 9 -18.60 -15.14 -1.11
C ILE A 9 -17.46 -15.25 -0.10
N GLU A 10 -17.78 -15.70 1.11
CA GLU A 10 -16.80 -15.91 2.18
C GLU A 10 -16.14 -17.28 2.03
N VAL A 11 -14.82 -17.32 2.14
CA VAL A 11 -14.02 -18.54 2.01
C VAL A 11 -12.93 -18.59 3.09
N PRO A 12 -12.51 -19.78 3.55
CA PRO A 12 -11.45 -19.88 4.54
C PRO A 12 -10.14 -19.23 4.08
N ALA A 13 -9.45 -18.54 5.00
CA ALA A 13 -8.14 -17.99 4.74
C ALA A 13 -7.09 -19.11 4.64
N VAL A 14 -6.42 -19.22 3.49
CA VAL A 14 -5.35 -20.19 3.24
C VAL A 14 -4.20 -19.53 2.47
N PRO A 15 -2.94 -19.99 2.64
CA PRO A 15 -1.78 -19.40 1.97
C PRO A 15 -1.86 -19.54 0.44
N TYR A 16 -1.18 -18.66 -0.31
CA TYR A 16 -1.24 -18.64 -1.77
C TYR A 16 -0.84 -19.97 -2.45
N LYS A 17 0.03 -20.77 -1.81
CA LYS A 17 0.38 -22.12 -2.29
C LYS A 17 -0.83 -23.06 -2.40
N ASN A 18 -1.85 -22.86 -1.55
CA ASN A 18 -3.08 -23.62 -1.57
C ASN A 18 -3.95 -23.17 -2.77
N PRO A 19 -4.44 -24.09 -3.62
CA PRO A 19 -5.29 -23.72 -4.76
C PRO A 19 -6.62 -23.05 -4.36
N ASN A 20 -7.07 -23.23 -3.12
CA ASN A 20 -8.28 -22.61 -2.57
C ASN A 20 -8.02 -21.25 -1.92
N ASN A 21 -6.81 -20.70 -2.05
CA ASN A 21 -6.59 -19.29 -1.74
C ASN A 21 -7.55 -18.42 -2.56
N TYR A 22 -8.16 -17.43 -1.91
CA TYR A 22 -9.22 -16.61 -2.49
C TYR A 22 -8.84 -16.00 -3.85
N VAL A 23 -7.57 -15.66 -4.08
CA VAL A 23 -7.09 -15.14 -5.38
C VAL A 23 -7.25 -16.20 -6.46
N LYS A 24 -6.71 -17.41 -6.28
CA LYS A 24 -6.77 -18.50 -7.26
C LYS A 24 -8.19 -19.05 -7.44
N LEU A 25 -8.94 -19.14 -6.35
CA LEU A 25 -10.32 -19.59 -6.36
C LEU A 25 -11.21 -18.63 -7.17
N SER A 26 -11.00 -17.32 -7.04
CA SER A 26 -11.78 -16.33 -7.80
C SER A 26 -11.66 -16.47 -9.33
N GLY A 27 -10.50 -16.92 -9.84
CA GLY A 27 -10.33 -17.21 -11.27
C GLY A 27 -11.17 -18.39 -11.73
N ARG A 28 -11.11 -19.53 -11.01
CA ARG A 28 -11.95 -20.71 -11.31
C ARG A 28 -13.44 -20.41 -11.16
N LEU A 29 -13.81 -19.57 -10.21
CA LEU A 29 -15.20 -19.12 -10.03
C LEU A 29 -15.68 -18.30 -11.23
N ALA A 30 -14.86 -17.35 -11.71
CA ALA A 30 -15.21 -16.59 -12.90
C ALA A 30 -15.38 -17.49 -14.14
N GLU A 31 -14.50 -18.48 -14.33
CA GLU A 31 -14.63 -19.47 -15.40
C GLU A 31 -15.92 -20.30 -15.29
N GLN A 32 -16.32 -20.68 -14.07
CA GLN A 32 -17.59 -21.38 -13.83
C GLN A 32 -18.78 -20.49 -14.18
N MET A 33 -18.80 -19.25 -13.69
CA MET A 33 -19.88 -18.30 -13.92
C MET A 33 -20.02 -17.95 -15.41
N ALA A 34 -18.90 -17.79 -16.12
CA ALA A 34 -18.91 -17.47 -17.55
C ALA A 34 -19.63 -18.52 -18.42
N ARG A 35 -19.85 -19.74 -17.91
CA ARG A 35 -20.60 -20.81 -18.60
C ARG A 35 -22.12 -20.63 -18.50
N SER A 36 -22.60 -19.94 -17.47
CA SER A 36 -24.04 -19.81 -17.18
C SER A 36 -24.55 -18.38 -17.21
N GLU A 37 -23.68 -17.38 -17.02
CA GLU A 37 -24.07 -15.97 -17.00
C GLU A 37 -24.28 -15.45 -18.43
N PRO A 38 -25.52 -15.15 -18.85
CA PRO A 38 -25.83 -14.76 -20.23
C PRO A 38 -25.17 -13.44 -20.64
N ASN A 39 -24.83 -12.60 -19.66
CA ASN A 39 -24.21 -11.28 -19.87
C ASN A 39 -22.68 -11.32 -19.70
N GLY A 40 -22.12 -12.51 -19.45
CA GLY A 40 -20.70 -12.74 -19.21
C GLY A 40 -20.29 -12.56 -17.76
N ALA A 41 -19.21 -13.25 -17.39
CA ALA A 41 -18.51 -13.10 -16.12
C ALA A 41 -17.01 -13.04 -16.37
N ILE A 42 -16.32 -12.09 -15.74
CA ILE A 42 -14.88 -11.88 -15.92
C ILE A 42 -14.14 -12.00 -14.61
N TRP A 43 -12.88 -12.44 -14.69
CA TRP A 43 -11.95 -12.35 -13.57
C TRP A 43 -11.18 -11.04 -13.66
N ALA A 44 -11.38 -10.14 -12.69
CA ALA A 44 -10.63 -8.87 -12.65
C ALA A 44 -9.11 -9.09 -12.62
N ASN A 45 -8.65 -10.17 -11.97
CA ASN A 45 -7.26 -10.63 -11.95
C ASN A 45 -6.23 -9.52 -11.65
N GLN A 46 -6.47 -8.71 -10.62
CA GLN A 46 -5.71 -7.47 -10.40
C GLN A 46 -4.19 -7.63 -10.29
N PHE A 47 -3.69 -8.81 -9.91
CA PHE A 47 -2.26 -9.08 -9.79
C PHE A 47 -1.60 -9.28 -11.14
N ASP A 48 -2.26 -9.96 -12.09
CA ASP A 48 -1.64 -10.37 -13.35
C ASP A 48 -2.34 -9.78 -14.60
N ASN A 49 -3.41 -9.01 -14.43
CA ASN A 49 -3.98 -8.20 -15.49
C ASN A 49 -3.19 -6.89 -15.65
N VAL A 50 -2.40 -6.79 -16.72
CA VAL A 50 -1.51 -5.65 -17.01
C VAL A 50 -2.27 -4.34 -17.29
N ALA A 51 -3.58 -4.39 -17.52
CA ALA A 51 -4.42 -3.19 -17.58
C ALA A 51 -4.33 -2.37 -16.27
N ASN A 52 -4.01 -3.01 -15.14
CA ASN A 52 -3.73 -2.34 -13.87
C ASN A 52 -2.52 -1.40 -14.00
N ARG A 53 -1.35 -1.93 -14.35
CA ARG A 53 -0.13 -1.14 -14.61
C ARG A 53 -0.34 -0.09 -15.69
N ASP A 54 -0.94 -0.48 -16.81
CA ASP A 54 -1.13 0.40 -17.97
C ASP A 54 -2.09 1.56 -17.66
N GLY A 55 -2.97 1.41 -16.67
CA GLY A 55 -3.75 2.51 -16.11
C GLY A 55 -2.84 3.59 -15.52
N HIS A 56 -2.01 3.22 -14.56
CA HIS A 56 -1.09 4.14 -13.89
C HIS A 56 -0.05 4.77 -14.82
N THR A 57 0.39 4.04 -15.86
CA THR A 57 1.27 4.61 -16.89
C THR A 57 0.61 5.75 -17.67
N ARG A 58 -0.69 5.63 -17.99
CA ARG A 58 -1.40 6.61 -18.83
C ARG A 58 -2.14 7.69 -18.04
N THR A 59 -2.32 7.51 -16.74
CA THR A 59 -3.00 8.49 -15.87
C THR A 59 -2.06 9.00 -14.78
N THR A 60 -1.78 8.18 -13.76
CA THR A 60 -1.06 8.61 -12.56
C THR A 60 0.32 9.20 -12.88
N ALA A 61 1.08 8.60 -13.79
CA ALA A 61 2.38 9.14 -14.20
C ALA A 61 2.27 10.51 -14.89
N GLU A 62 1.26 10.65 -15.77
CA GLU A 62 1.01 11.88 -16.53
C GLU A 62 0.51 13.01 -15.62
N GLU A 63 -0.34 12.68 -14.65
CA GLU A 63 -0.81 13.62 -13.61
C GLU A 63 0.37 14.12 -12.77
N ILE A 64 1.23 13.21 -12.27
CA ILE A 64 2.42 13.59 -11.50
C ILE A 64 3.34 14.49 -12.33
N TRP A 65 3.62 14.11 -13.57
CA TRP A 65 4.48 14.91 -14.45
C TRP A 65 3.91 16.30 -14.69
N ALA A 66 2.62 16.41 -15.00
CA ALA A 66 1.95 17.68 -15.24
C ALA A 66 1.89 18.56 -13.98
N GLN A 67 1.49 17.98 -12.83
CA GLN A 67 1.30 18.71 -11.57
C GLN A 67 2.62 19.18 -10.96
N THR A 68 3.72 18.48 -11.21
CA THR A 68 5.07 18.93 -10.82
C THR A 68 5.74 19.85 -11.85
N GLY A 69 5.08 20.13 -12.98
CA GLY A 69 5.67 20.90 -14.08
C GLY A 69 6.92 20.24 -14.67
N GLY A 70 6.97 18.90 -14.66
CA GLY A 70 8.12 18.11 -15.12
C GLY A 70 9.32 18.11 -14.17
N LYS A 71 9.15 18.54 -12.92
CA LYS A 71 10.22 18.64 -11.91
C LYS A 71 10.29 17.47 -10.93
N VAL A 72 9.50 16.42 -11.13
CA VAL A 72 9.61 15.21 -10.31
C VAL A 72 10.97 14.55 -10.52
N ASP A 73 11.75 14.45 -9.45
CA ASP A 73 13.08 13.83 -9.47
C ASP A 73 13.02 12.38 -9.00
N GLY A 74 12.09 12.07 -8.09
CA GLY A 74 11.93 10.73 -7.56
C GLY A 74 10.48 10.33 -7.30
N PHE A 75 10.17 9.06 -7.51
CA PHE A 75 8.89 8.46 -7.15
C PHE A 75 9.11 7.19 -6.33
N VAL A 76 8.29 6.99 -5.30
CA VAL A 76 8.36 5.81 -4.42
C VAL A 76 6.97 5.29 -4.11
N SER A 77 6.84 3.97 -4.04
CA SER A 77 5.62 3.32 -3.57
C SER A 77 5.89 1.89 -3.12
N ALA A 78 5.06 1.41 -2.20
CA ALA A 78 4.94 0.01 -1.81
C ALA A 78 4.19 -0.79 -2.88
N VAL A 79 4.25 -2.12 -2.76
CA VAL A 79 3.71 -3.03 -3.77
C VAL A 79 2.72 -4.03 -3.18
N GLY A 80 1.49 -3.97 -3.70
CA GLY A 80 0.50 -5.06 -3.68
C GLY A 80 0.50 -5.80 -5.01
N SER A 81 -0.28 -5.33 -5.99
CA SER A 81 -0.25 -5.89 -7.35
C SER A 81 1.01 -5.52 -8.13
N GLY A 82 1.61 -4.36 -7.81
CA GLY A 82 2.73 -3.77 -8.55
C GLY A 82 2.30 -2.76 -9.62
N GLY A 83 1.00 -2.66 -9.91
CA GLY A 83 0.46 -1.76 -10.95
C GLY A 83 0.85 -0.30 -10.74
N THR A 84 0.71 0.22 -9.51
CA THR A 84 1.08 1.61 -9.18
C THR A 84 2.56 1.87 -9.41
N LEU A 85 3.44 1.11 -8.75
CA LEU A 85 4.88 1.36 -8.81
C LEU A 85 5.43 1.18 -10.23
N ALA A 86 5.18 0.04 -10.86
CA ALA A 86 5.68 -0.22 -12.21
C ALA A 86 5.04 0.70 -13.25
N GLY A 87 3.74 0.98 -13.13
CA GLY A 87 3.03 1.80 -14.09
C GLY A 87 3.50 3.25 -14.05
N VAL A 88 3.62 3.84 -12.86
CA VAL A 88 4.18 5.19 -12.68
C VAL A 88 5.63 5.23 -13.13
N ALA A 89 6.44 4.23 -12.79
CA ALA A 89 7.83 4.15 -13.21
C ALA A 89 7.99 4.19 -14.73
N PHE A 90 7.22 3.38 -15.46
CA PHE A 90 7.28 3.34 -16.91
C PHE A 90 6.82 4.65 -17.55
N GLY A 91 5.75 5.26 -17.01
CA GLY A 91 5.27 6.56 -17.51
C GLY A 91 6.27 7.69 -17.27
N LEU A 92 6.79 7.82 -16.04
CA LEU A 92 7.76 8.87 -15.70
C LEU A 92 9.09 8.66 -16.44
N LYS A 93 9.61 7.43 -16.53
CA LYS A 93 10.87 7.14 -17.26
C LYS A 93 10.74 7.33 -18.77
N ALA A 94 9.54 7.27 -19.33
CA ALA A 94 9.28 7.65 -20.72
C ALA A 94 9.37 9.18 -20.94
N ARG A 95 9.10 9.99 -19.90
CA ARG A 95 9.23 11.46 -19.94
C ARG A 95 10.66 11.92 -19.64
N SER A 96 11.30 11.33 -18.63
CA SER A 96 12.70 11.58 -18.28
C SER A 96 13.34 10.34 -17.67
N LYS A 97 14.45 9.88 -18.25
CA LYS A 97 15.21 8.72 -17.74
C LYS A 97 15.92 9.01 -16.41
N ASP A 98 16.01 10.28 -16.02
CA ASP A 98 16.71 10.71 -14.82
C ASP A 98 15.86 10.52 -13.54
N VAL A 99 14.53 10.41 -13.68
CA VAL A 99 13.63 10.17 -12.54
C VAL A 99 13.99 8.85 -11.85
N LYS A 100 14.25 8.92 -10.54
CA LYS A 100 14.57 7.77 -9.70
C LYS A 100 13.33 7.11 -9.17
N ILE A 101 13.29 5.79 -9.22
CA ILE A 101 12.16 4.99 -8.77
C ILE A 101 12.61 4.14 -7.59
N ALA A 102 11.88 4.24 -6.47
CA ALA A 102 12.16 3.44 -5.29
C ALA A 102 10.99 2.50 -4.93
N LEU A 103 11.35 1.31 -4.48
CA LEU A 103 10.44 0.41 -3.76
C LEU A 103 10.50 0.71 -2.26
N ALA A 104 9.33 0.84 -1.62
CA ALA A 104 9.20 0.83 -0.16
C ALA A 104 8.49 -0.45 0.28
N ASP A 105 9.25 -1.48 0.65
CA ASP A 105 8.71 -2.81 0.93
C ASP A 105 8.56 -3.03 2.45
N PRO A 106 7.39 -3.49 2.94
CA PRO A 106 7.23 -3.81 4.36
C PRO A 106 7.94 -5.12 4.71
N LEU A 107 8.20 -5.33 6.01
CA LEU A 107 8.58 -6.66 6.51
C LEU A 107 7.53 -7.72 6.13
N GLY A 108 7.98 -8.95 5.86
CA GLY A 108 7.16 -10.06 5.37
C GLY A 108 6.97 -10.10 3.85
N ALA A 109 7.24 -9.01 3.15
CA ALA A 109 7.30 -8.99 1.69
C ALA A 109 8.60 -9.62 1.16
N ALA A 110 8.61 -10.03 -0.12
CA ALA A 110 9.76 -10.69 -0.75
C ALA A 110 10.48 -9.82 -1.78
N LEU A 111 9.92 -8.66 -2.16
CA LEU A 111 10.40 -7.88 -3.30
C LEU A 111 11.68 -7.12 -2.98
N TYR A 112 11.85 -6.64 -1.75
CA TYR A 112 13.10 -6.01 -1.31
C TYR A 112 14.28 -6.97 -1.48
N SER A 113 14.16 -8.19 -0.96
CA SER A 113 15.18 -9.23 -1.12
C SER A 113 15.40 -9.53 -2.60
N PHE A 114 14.33 -9.70 -3.38
CA PHE A 114 14.47 -10.02 -4.80
C PHE A 114 15.26 -8.96 -5.59
N TYR A 115 14.98 -7.67 -5.39
CA TYR A 115 15.67 -6.62 -6.13
C TYR A 115 17.08 -6.30 -5.61
N THR A 116 17.42 -6.70 -4.38
CA THR A 116 18.74 -6.41 -3.78
C THR A 116 19.70 -7.60 -3.82
N SER A 117 19.19 -8.83 -3.74
CA SER A 117 19.99 -10.06 -3.71
C SER A 117 19.64 -11.07 -4.80
N GLY A 118 18.54 -10.88 -5.53
CA GLY A 118 18.06 -11.81 -6.55
C GLY A 118 17.17 -12.94 -6.02
N GLU A 119 16.97 -13.04 -4.69
CA GLU A 119 16.19 -14.11 -4.06
C GLU A 119 14.84 -13.61 -3.55
N LEU A 120 13.75 -14.31 -3.89
CA LEU A 120 12.43 -14.09 -3.30
C LEU A 120 12.38 -14.69 -1.90
N LYS A 121 12.76 -13.89 -0.90
CA LYS A 121 12.78 -14.26 0.52
C LYS A 121 11.92 -13.31 1.33
N SER A 122 10.99 -13.85 2.11
CA SER A 122 10.16 -13.11 3.06
C SER A 122 10.66 -13.35 4.48
N GLU A 123 10.96 -12.28 5.21
CA GLU A 123 11.33 -12.32 6.63
C GLU A 123 10.54 -11.28 7.43
N GLY A 124 10.21 -11.62 8.68
CA GLY A 124 9.37 -10.78 9.53
C GLY A 124 7.91 -10.76 9.10
N SER A 125 7.18 -9.76 9.58
CA SER A 125 5.78 -9.52 9.25
C SER A 125 5.44 -8.04 9.43
N SER A 126 4.39 -7.59 8.75
CA SER A 126 3.83 -6.25 8.93
C SER A 126 2.33 -6.33 9.23
N ILE A 127 1.82 -5.39 10.01
CA ILE A 127 0.38 -5.19 10.24
C ILE A 127 -0.29 -4.41 9.11
N THR A 128 0.49 -3.87 8.17
CA THR A 128 -0.05 -3.13 7.02
C THR A 128 -0.83 -4.06 6.10
N GLU A 129 -1.89 -3.52 5.50
CA GLU A 129 -2.78 -4.26 4.59
C GLU A 129 -2.74 -3.64 3.19
N GLY A 130 -3.05 -4.45 2.16
CA GLY A 130 -3.07 -4.03 0.76
C GLY A 130 -1.71 -4.06 0.04
N ILE A 131 -0.61 -4.25 0.78
CA ILE A 131 0.77 -4.34 0.29
C ILE A 131 1.46 -5.59 0.86
N GLY A 132 2.70 -5.85 0.42
CA GLY A 132 3.51 -6.98 0.88
C GLY A 132 3.39 -8.18 -0.06
N GLN A 133 4.11 -8.11 -1.18
CA GLN A 133 4.01 -9.10 -2.25
C GLN A 133 5.10 -10.18 -2.11
N GLY A 134 4.70 -11.44 -2.31
CA GLY A 134 5.58 -12.62 -2.20
C GLY A 134 6.10 -13.18 -3.54
N ARG A 135 5.70 -12.59 -4.67
CA ARG A 135 6.11 -13.02 -6.02
C ARG A 135 6.20 -11.84 -6.99
N VAL A 136 6.94 -12.02 -8.08
CA VAL A 136 6.85 -11.10 -9.23
C VAL A 136 5.53 -11.37 -9.97
N THR A 137 4.67 -10.35 -10.04
CA THR A 137 3.38 -10.42 -10.75
C THR A 137 3.56 -9.98 -12.20
N ALA A 138 2.59 -10.24 -13.08
CA ALA A 138 2.68 -9.77 -14.47
C ALA A 138 2.76 -8.24 -14.58
N ASN A 139 2.18 -7.51 -13.61
CA ASN A 139 2.31 -6.06 -13.53
C ASN A 139 3.74 -5.58 -13.21
N LEU A 140 4.59 -6.41 -12.62
CA LEU A 140 6.00 -6.12 -12.30
C LEU A 140 6.97 -6.65 -13.36
N GLU A 141 6.51 -7.32 -14.40
CA GLU A 141 7.40 -7.83 -15.45
C GLU A 141 8.14 -6.67 -16.14
N GLY A 142 9.47 -6.83 -16.24
CA GLY A 142 10.37 -5.80 -16.81
C GLY A 142 10.64 -4.61 -15.90
N PHE A 143 10.08 -4.57 -14.69
CA PHE A 143 10.36 -3.52 -13.70
C PHE A 143 11.65 -3.81 -12.92
N THR A 144 12.44 -2.78 -12.67
CA THR A 144 13.58 -2.80 -11.74
C THR A 144 13.69 -1.41 -11.10
N PRO A 145 13.65 -1.31 -9.76
CA PRO A 145 13.77 -0.02 -9.10
C PRO A 145 15.23 0.45 -9.08
N ASP A 146 15.44 1.77 -9.02
CA ASP A 146 16.76 2.37 -8.79
C ASP A 146 17.18 2.24 -7.31
N PHE A 147 16.22 2.27 -6.40
CA PHE A 147 16.41 2.09 -4.96
C PHE A 147 15.38 1.12 -4.37
N SER A 148 15.74 0.41 -3.32
CA SER A 148 14.82 -0.48 -2.61
C SER A 148 15.04 -0.33 -1.11
N PHE A 149 13.97 -0.07 -0.37
CA PHE A 149 14.01 0.14 1.06
C PHE A 149 13.09 -0.86 1.75
N GLN A 150 13.61 -1.57 2.75
CA GLN A 150 12.78 -2.33 3.68
C GLN A 150 12.36 -1.43 4.83
N ILE A 151 11.04 -1.28 5.04
CA ILE A 151 10.47 -0.38 6.04
C ILE A 151 9.81 -1.22 7.15
N PRO A 152 10.33 -1.18 8.39
CA PRO A 152 9.66 -1.74 9.56
C PRO A 152 8.38 -0.98 9.91
N ASP A 153 7.42 -1.64 10.57
CA ASP A 153 6.20 -0.99 11.04
C ASP A 153 6.51 0.11 12.08
N GLU A 154 7.55 -0.09 12.87
CA GLU A 154 8.06 0.84 13.88
C GLU A 154 8.51 2.18 13.28
N ASP A 155 8.93 2.19 12.01
CA ASP A 155 9.28 3.41 11.28
C ASP A 155 8.04 4.04 10.61
N ALA A 156 7.10 3.22 10.15
CA ALA A 156 5.95 3.66 9.37
C ALA A 156 4.79 4.19 10.23
N LEU A 157 4.55 3.59 11.38
CA LEU A 157 3.42 3.93 12.24
C LEU A 157 3.50 5.33 12.85
N PRO A 158 4.65 5.79 13.40
CA PRO A 158 4.78 7.15 13.90
C PRO A 158 4.42 8.19 12.83
N ILE A 159 4.85 7.99 11.58
CA ILE A 159 4.51 8.89 10.46
C ILE A 159 3.00 8.98 10.25
N VAL A 160 2.28 7.86 10.31
CA VAL A 160 0.81 7.85 10.18
C VAL A 160 0.16 8.60 11.34
N PHE A 161 0.72 8.47 12.55
CA PHE A 161 0.21 9.13 13.74
C PHE A 161 0.45 10.64 13.72
N ASP A 162 1.66 11.05 13.34
CA ASP A 162 2.07 12.44 13.21
C ASP A 162 1.24 13.14 12.12
N LEU A 163 1.00 12.49 10.98
CA LEU A 163 0.13 13.02 9.92
C LEU A 163 -1.27 13.40 10.41
N ILE A 164 -1.82 12.66 11.39
CA ILE A 164 -3.13 12.99 11.96
C ILE A 164 -3.04 14.23 12.85
N GLN A 165 -2.04 14.28 13.73
CA GLN A 165 -1.92 15.34 14.73
C GLN A 165 -1.39 16.66 14.15
N GLU A 166 -0.48 16.57 13.19
CA GLU A 166 0.28 17.71 12.65
C GLU A 166 -0.24 18.18 11.30
N GLU A 167 -0.81 17.29 10.49
CA GLU A 167 -1.24 17.60 9.11
C GLU A 167 -2.73 17.35 8.85
N GLY A 168 -3.48 16.79 9.82
CA GLY A 168 -4.91 16.52 9.70
C GLY A 168 -5.28 15.39 8.73
N LEU A 169 -4.33 14.50 8.41
CA LEU A 169 -4.50 13.42 7.43
C LEU A 169 -4.61 12.05 8.11
N CYS A 170 -5.83 11.50 8.19
CA CYS A 170 -6.09 10.15 8.69
C CYS A 170 -5.96 9.09 7.57
N VAL A 171 -4.81 8.44 7.48
CA VAL A 171 -4.42 7.55 6.37
C VAL A 171 -4.16 6.10 6.80
N GLY A 172 -4.21 5.17 5.83
CA GLY A 172 -3.90 3.75 6.04
C GLY A 172 -2.41 3.45 6.16
N GLY A 173 -2.07 2.24 6.59
CA GLY A 173 -0.68 1.84 6.91
C GLY A 173 0.27 1.85 5.70
N SER A 174 -0.22 1.55 4.50
CA SER A 174 0.61 1.60 3.28
C SER A 174 1.10 3.01 2.95
N THR A 175 0.35 4.05 3.36
CA THR A 175 0.79 5.44 3.28
C THR A 175 1.99 5.71 4.19
N GLY A 176 2.01 5.15 5.40
CA GLY A 176 3.17 5.26 6.30
C GLY A 176 4.43 4.67 5.68
N ILE A 177 4.32 3.47 5.09
CA ILE A 177 5.41 2.82 4.35
C ILE A 177 5.89 3.69 3.18
N ASN A 178 4.95 4.23 2.41
CA ASN A 178 5.20 5.09 1.26
C ASN A 178 5.94 6.38 1.63
N ILE A 179 5.57 7.03 2.74
CA ILE A 179 6.21 8.26 3.21
C ILE A 179 7.57 7.96 3.83
N ALA A 180 7.71 6.88 4.61
CA ALA A 180 9.01 6.45 5.10
C ALA A 180 9.99 6.20 3.94
N GLY A 181 9.51 5.55 2.87
CA GLY A 181 10.25 5.39 1.62
C GLY A 181 10.60 6.72 0.95
N ALA A 182 9.69 7.70 0.96
CA ALA A 182 9.94 9.03 0.39
C ALA A 182 10.99 9.81 1.16
N ILE A 183 10.95 9.76 2.49
CA ILE A 183 11.96 10.35 3.36
C ILE A 183 13.33 9.71 3.10
N ARG A 184 13.40 8.38 2.96
CA ARG A 184 14.65 7.68 2.64
C ARG A 184 15.16 8.04 1.24
N LEU A 185 14.30 8.07 0.22
CA LEU A 185 14.69 8.49 -1.12
C LEU A 185 15.19 9.93 -1.16
N ALA A 186 14.51 10.86 -0.46
CA ALA A 186 14.93 12.24 -0.34
C ALA A 186 16.32 12.36 0.32
N ARG A 187 16.63 11.51 1.30
CA ARG A 187 17.96 11.46 1.93
C ARG A 187 19.04 10.96 0.98
N GLU A 188 18.76 9.91 0.19
CA GLU A 188 19.68 9.39 -0.83
C GLU A 188 19.98 10.42 -1.92
N MET A 189 18.95 11.16 -2.36
CA MET A 189 19.10 12.15 -3.44
C MET A 189 19.67 13.49 -2.93
N GLY A 190 19.49 13.80 -1.64
CA GLY A 190 19.93 15.07 -1.04
C GLY A 190 18.93 16.22 -1.26
N PRO A 191 19.18 17.37 -0.63
CA PRO A 191 18.27 18.52 -0.65
C PRO A 191 18.12 19.11 -2.06
N GLY A 192 16.95 19.70 -2.34
CA GLY A 192 16.64 20.37 -3.60
C GLY A 192 15.86 19.53 -4.61
N HIS A 193 15.59 18.26 -4.31
CA HIS A 193 14.82 17.36 -5.17
C HIS A 193 13.33 17.33 -4.80
N THR A 194 12.49 17.08 -5.80
CA THR A 194 11.04 16.86 -5.66
C THR A 194 10.75 15.36 -5.67
N ILE A 195 10.29 14.84 -4.53
CA ILE A 195 9.90 13.43 -4.40
C ILE A 195 8.38 13.33 -4.30
N VAL A 196 7.81 12.38 -5.04
CA VAL A 196 6.37 12.09 -5.03
C VAL A 196 6.13 10.67 -4.51
N THR A 197 5.10 10.50 -3.70
CA THR A 197 4.63 9.21 -3.20
C THR A 197 3.10 9.17 -3.20
N VAL A 198 2.49 8.06 -2.76
CA VAL A 198 1.03 7.86 -2.80
C VAL A 198 0.44 7.76 -1.40
N LEU A 199 -0.60 8.54 -1.12
CA LEU A 199 -1.46 8.36 0.05
C LEU A 199 -2.64 7.48 -0.37
N CYS A 200 -2.58 6.18 -0.09
CA CYS A 200 -3.40 5.17 -0.77
C CYS A 200 -4.88 5.22 -0.39
N ASP A 201 -5.17 5.32 0.91
CA ASP A 201 -6.53 5.32 1.45
C ASP A 201 -6.61 5.89 2.87
N TYR A 202 -7.84 5.99 3.37
CA TYR A 202 -8.14 6.50 4.71
C TYR A 202 -7.86 5.48 5.82
N GLY A 203 -7.38 5.99 6.95
CA GLY A 203 -7.11 5.23 8.16
C GLY A 203 -8.36 4.62 8.82
N THR A 204 -9.55 5.16 8.52
CA THR A 204 -10.83 4.76 9.11
C THR A 204 -11.17 3.28 8.90
N ARG A 205 -10.67 2.67 7.82
CA ARG A 205 -10.88 1.24 7.52
C ARG A 205 -10.11 0.31 8.45
N TYR A 206 -9.09 0.83 9.12
CA TYR A 206 -8.12 0.06 9.90
C TYR A 206 -8.22 0.31 11.41
N GLN A 207 -9.27 1.01 11.87
CA GLN A 207 -9.46 1.42 13.26
C GLN A 207 -9.32 0.27 14.27
N SER A 208 -9.79 -0.93 13.93
CA SER A 208 -9.75 -2.09 14.83
C SER A 208 -8.35 -2.69 15.04
N LYS A 209 -7.36 -2.30 14.22
CA LYS A 209 -5.97 -2.75 14.31
C LYS A 209 -4.99 -1.58 14.36
N LEU A 210 -4.83 -0.85 13.25
CA LEU A 210 -3.84 0.21 13.06
C LEU A 210 -3.96 1.34 14.08
N PHE A 211 -5.18 1.64 14.53
CA PHE A 211 -5.48 2.65 15.55
C PHE A 211 -6.09 2.02 16.81
N ASN A 212 -5.69 0.79 17.14
CA ASN A 212 -6.15 0.10 18.35
C ASN A 212 -4.98 -0.08 19.32
N PRO A 213 -4.92 0.69 20.41
CA PRO A 213 -3.82 0.61 21.37
C PRO A 213 -3.56 -0.79 21.95
N GLU A 214 -4.61 -1.57 22.20
CA GLU A 214 -4.47 -2.93 22.72
C GLU A 214 -3.82 -3.85 21.68
N PHE A 215 -4.28 -3.79 20.43
CA PHE A 215 -3.69 -4.56 19.33
C PHE A 215 -2.23 -4.18 19.09
N LEU A 216 -1.91 -2.88 19.08
CA LEU A 216 -0.56 -2.38 18.85
C LEU A 216 0.40 -2.84 19.96
N ARG A 217 -0.02 -2.78 21.24
CA ARG A 217 0.78 -3.31 22.36
C ARG A 217 1.03 -4.80 22.24
N GLN A 218 0.03 -5.60 21.86
CA GLN A 218 0.20 -7.04 21.64
C GLN A 218 1.22 -7.34 20.55
N LYS A 219 1.40 -6.41 19.59
CA LYS A 219 2.41 -6.47 18.53
C LYS A 219 3.72 -5.77 18.88
N GLN A 220 3.84 -5.21 20.09
CA GLN A 220 5.00 -4.42 20.53
C GLN A 220 5.28 -3.22 19.63
N LEU A 221 4.23 -2.62 19.08
CA LEU A 221 4.29 -1.47 18.17
C LEU A 221 3.96 -0.15 18.90
N PRO A 222 4.42 0.99 18.37
CA PRO A 222 4.05 2.31 18.89
C PRO A 222 2.53 2.50 18.96
N VAL A 223 2.08 3.23 19.99
CA VAL A 223 0.66 3.56 20.23
C VAL A 223 0.48 5.06 20.04
N PRO A 224 -0.61 5.52 19.39
CA PRO A 224 -0.90 6.94 19.28
C PRO A 224 -1.22 7.57 20.64
N ASP A 225 -0.41 8.53 21.08
CA ASP A 225 -0.49 9.11 22.43
C ASP A 225 -1.87 9.70 22.76
N TRP A 226 -2.54 10.33 21.79
CA TRP A 226 -3.86 10.94 22.00
C TRP A 226 -4.96 9.92 22.32
N MET A 227 -4.75 8.63 22.03
CA MET A 227 -5.69 7.56 22.36
C MET A 227 -5.55 7.05 23.80
N GLU A 228 -4.48 7.43 24.49
CA GLU A 228 -4.21 7.03 25.88
C GLU A 228 -4.53 8.13 26.88
N GLN A 229 -4.63 9.38 26.40
CA GLN A 229 -4.95 10.53 27.25
C GLN A 229 -6.36 10.40 27.82
N ARG A 230 -6.47 10.45 29.15
CA ARG A 230 -7.75 10.58 29.85
C ARG A 230 -8.05 12.05 30.10
N SER A 231 -9.27 12.46 29.79
CA SER A 231 -9.72 13.82 30.09
C SER A 231 -9.69 14.07 31.60
N THR A 232 -9.07 15.17 32.00
CA THR A 232 -9.12 15.71 33.36
C THR A 232 -10.20 16.80 33.50
N ILE A 233 -10.96 17.04 32.44
CA ILE A 233 -12.00 18.08 32.40
C ILE A 233 -13.17 17.63 33.27
N SER A 234 -13.49 18.42 34.30
CA SER A 234 -14.69 18.23 35.11
C SER A 234 -15.92 18.60 34.31
N VAL A 235 -16.95 17.75 34.31
CA VAL A 235 -18.24 18.01 33.67
C VAL A 235 -19.16 18.69 34.68
N PRO A 236 -19.68 19.90 34.41
CA PRO A 236 -20.53 20.63 35.34
C PRO A 236 -21.98 20.12 35.28
N PHE A 237 -22.24 18.92 35.80
CA PHE A 237 -23.60 18.40 35.93
C PHE A 237 -24.39 19.18 36.97
N GLU A 238 -25.64 19.54 36.66
CA GLU A 238 -26.60 20.03 37.64
C GLU A 238 -27.26 18.84 38.36
N GLU A 239 -27.55 18.99 39.65
CA GLU A 239 -28.35 17.99 40.38
C GLU A 239 -29.81 18.08 39.92
N VAL A 240 -30.36 16.97 39.42
CA VAL A 240 -31.77 16.85 39.05
C VAL A 240 -32.48 16.02 40.13
N ALA A 241 -33.49 16.60 40.76
CA ALA A 241 -34.31 15.98 41.81
C ALA A 241 -35.35 14.99 41.25
#